data_AF-A0A093CGL1-F1
#
_entry.id   AF-A0A093CGL1-F1
#
_cell.length_a   1.000
_cell.length_b   1.000
_cell.length_c   1.000
_cell.angle_alpha   90.00
_cell.angle_beta   90.00
_cell.angle_gamma   90.00
#
_symmetry.space_group_name_H-M   'P 1'
#
loop_
_entity.id
_entity.type
_entity.pdbx_description
1 polymer ?
#
loop_
_entity_poly.entity_id
_entity_poly.type
_entity_poly.pdbx_seq_one_letter_code
_entity_poly.pdbx_strand_id
1 'polypeptide(L)'
;TINTVSEVIRGCQINQDYFASVNAPSNPPRPAIVVLLMSMVNERQPFVLRCAVLYCFQCFLYKNQKGQGEIVSTLLPSTIDGNSVSAGQLLCGGLFSTDSLSNWCAAVALAHALQENATLKEQLLRVQLATSIGNPPVSLLQQCTNILSQGSKVQTRVGLLMLLCTWLSNCSIAVTHFLHNPANIPFLTGQIAENLGEEEQLVQGLCALLLGISIYYNDNSLENYRKEKLKQLIEKRIGRENFIEKLGFISKHELYSRAAQKPQPSFSSPDHMMFDHEFTKLVKELEGVISKAIYKSSEEDKKEEEVKKTLEQHDNIVTHYKKVIREQDQELEELKQRINTLTSQNEQLQTTVTQQVSQIQQHKDQYNLLKVQLGKDTQHHNSHSETFQMNGVQMEEVSKLKEELEEWKNKYELLQGQLREKDSVIERTKSSQLEMGTTEQSSQTSKSGGLEHNHELQKELEMLRSQMQLQSAEITKLQMENQKLQVMVSVK
;
A
#
# COMPACT_ATOMS: atom_id res chain seq x y z
N THR A 1 18.50 33.45 11.46
CA THR A 1 18.09 33.04 10.09
C THR A 1 17.79 31.55 9.99
N ILE A 2 18.73 30.62 10.23
CA ILE A 2 18.48 29.17 10.07
C ILE A 2 17.26 28.70 10.90
N ASN A 3 17.24 28.98 12.21
CA ASN A 3 16.10 28.62 13.06
C ASN A 3 14.75 29.21 12.59
N THR A 4 14.77 30.40 11.99
CA THR A 4 13.57 31.03 11.43
C THR A 4 13.05 30.24 10.23
N VAL A 5 13.95 29.82 9.33
CA VAL A 5 13.59 28.94 8.22
C VAL A 5 13.07 27.60 8.73
N SER A 6 13.69 27.02 9.76
CA SER A 6 13.25 25.77 10.38
C SER A 6 11.76 25.83 10.78
N GLU A 7 11.33 26.88 11.47
CA GLU A 7 9.93 27.03 11.89
C GLU A 7 8.97 27.26 10.72
N VAL A 8 9.42 27.95 9.66
CA VAL A 8 8.62 28.19 8.44
C VAL A 8 8.37 26.90 7.66
N ILE A 9 9.33 25.97 7.65
CA ILE A 9 9.18 24.69 6.94
C ILE A 9 8.52 23.59 7.77
N ARG A 10 8.57 23.67 9.12
CA ARG A 10 8.18 22.56 10.01
C ARG A 10 6.75 22.07 9.76
N GLY A 11 6.61 20.86 9.22
CA GLY A 11 5.31 20.23 8.97
C GLY A 11 4.50 20.83 7.82
N CYS A 12 5.11 21.68 6.99
CA CYS A 12 4.50 22.23 5.79
C CYS A 12 5.17 21.65 4.53
N GLN A 13 4.51 20.67 3.90
CA GLN A 13 5.10 19.91 2.78
C GLN A 13 5.60 20.80 1.63
N ILE A 14 4.81 21.81 1.23
CA ILE A 14 5.18 22.74 0.15
C ILE A 14 6.49 23.47 0.49
N ASN A 15 6.63 23.93 1.73
CA ASN A 15 7.83 24.65 2.18
C ASN A 15 9.03 23.71 2.33
N GLN A 16 8.81 22.46 2.77
CA GLN A 16 9.84 21.43 2.87
C GLN A 16 10.35 21.03 1.47
N ASP A 17 9.46 20.83 0.51
CA ASP A 17 9.80 20.53 -0.89
C ASP A 17 10.56 21.70 -1.53
N TYR A 18 10.11 22.93 -1.31
CA TYR A 18 10.82 24.12 -1.78
C TYR A 18 12.23 24.18 -1.18
N PHE A 19 12.36 23.99 0.13
CA PHE A 19 13.66 23.99 0.80
C PHE A 19 14.61 22.92 0.26
N ALA A 20 14.12 21.71 0.00
CA ALA A 20 14.92 20.62 -0.59
C ALA A 20 15.40 20.93 -2.02
N SER A 21 14.65 21.74 -2.78
CA SER A 21 15.04 22.16 -4.14
C SER A 21 16.16 23.21 -4.18
N VAL A 22 16.47 23.85 -3.05
CA VAL A 22 17.49 24.90 -2.97
C VAL A 22 18.89 24.29 -3.05
N ASN A 23 19.73 24.84 -3.93
CA ASN A 23 21.14 24.48 -4.05
C ASN A 23 22.04 25.65 -3.65
N ALA A 24 23.09 25.36 -2.87
CA ALA A 24 24.14 26.32 -2.60
C ALA A 24 24.98 26.57 -3.87
N PRO A 25 25.38 27.83 -4.14
CA PRO A 25 26.20 28.18 -5.30
C PRO A 25 27.66 27.74 -5.07
N SER A 26 27.92 26.45 -5.23
CA SER A 26 29.25 25.83 -5.20
C SER A 26 29.51 25.09 -6.51
N ASN A 27 30.75 24.66 -6.73
CA ASN A 27 31.10 23.80 -7.86
C ASN A 27 31.61 22.43 -7.35
N PRO A 28 30.83 21.33 -7.47
CA PRO A 28 29.47 21.27 -8.02
C PRO A 28 28.42 21.92 -7.09
N PRO A 29 27.23 22.29 -7.60
CA PRO A 29 26.11 22.77 -6.77
C PRO A 29 25.73 21.72 -5.72
N ARG A 30 25.48 22.15 -4.49
CA ARG A 30 25.18 21.25 -3.38
C ARG A 30 23.76 21.47 -2.86
N PRO A 31 22.94 20.42 -2.71
CA PRO A 31 21.63 20.54 -2.08
C PRO A 31 21.72 21.14 -0.68
N ALA A 32 20.77 21.99 -0.32
CA ALA A 32 20.72 22.64 0.99
C ALA A 32 20.80 21.62 2.14
N ILE A 33 20.13 20.48 2.00
CA ILE A 33 20.15 19.37 2.96
C ILE A 33 21.57 18.81 3.17
N VAL A 34 22.33 18.62 2.09
CA VAL A 34 23.72 18.15 2.17
C VAL A 34 24.59 19.19 2.88
N VAL A 35 24.40 20.48 2.60
CA VAL A 35 25.15 21.57 3.26
C VAL A 35 24.82 21.66 4.76
N LEU A 36 23.56 21.45 5.15
CA LEU A 36 23.17 21.36 6.56
C LEU A 36 23.92 20.21 7.25
N LEU A 37 23.89 19.01 6.68
CA LEU A 37 24.52 17.83 7.27
C LEU A 37 26.05 17.97 7.33
N MET A 38 26.68 18.52 6.29
CA MET A 38 28.12 18.83 6.30
C MET A 38 28.49 19.78 7.45
N SER A 39 27.66 20.80 7.69
CA SER A 39 27.87 21.75 8.79
C SER A 39 27.60 21.08 10.15
N MET A 40 26.61 20.19 10.20
CA MET A 40 26.21 19.47 11.40
C MET A 40 27.27 18.50 11.90
N VAL A 41 28.04 17.84 11.02
CA VAL A 41 29.08 16.86 11.40
C VAL A 41 30.50 17.44 11.40
N ASN A 42 30.66 18.74 11.11
CA ASN A 42 31.96 19.39 11.10
C ASN A 42 32.32 19.93 12.49
N GLU A 43 33.33 19.31 13.10
CA GLU A 43 33.85 19.66 14.43
C GLU A 43 34.35 21.10 14.56
N ARG A 44 34.71 21.74 13.44
CA ARG A 44 35.19 23.14 13.43
C ARG A 44 34.05 24.16 13.47
N GLN A 45 32.81 23.73 13.26
CA GLN A 45 31.67 24.65 13.28
C GLN A 45 31.25 25.00 14.70
N PRO A 46 30.82 26.25 14.98
CA PRO A 46 30.33 26.65 16.29
C PRO A 46 29.17 25.76 16.75
N PHE A 47 29.15 25.43 18.04
CA PHE A 47 28.12 24.57 18.65
C PHE A 47 26.67 25.05 18.35
N VAL A 48 26.42 26.35 18.48
CA VAL A 48 25.11 26.95 18.21
C VAL A 48 24.69 26.79 16.75
N LEU A 49 25.66 26.84 15.81
CA LEU A 49 25.39 26.59 14.40
C LEU A 49 25.03 25.12 14.17
N ARG A 50 25.78 24.18 14.77
CA ARG A 50 25.49 22.73 14.70
C ARG A 50 24.09 22.41 15.22
N CYS A 51 23.65 23.04 16.31
CA CYS A 51 22.29 22.92 16.83
C CYS A 51 21.23 23.49 15.86
N ALA A 52 21.49 24.66 15.28
CA ALA A 52 20.56 25.30 14.34
C ALA A 52 20.38 24.48 13.05
N VAL A 53 21.46 23.90 12.51
CA VAL A 53 21.38 23.06 11.30
C VAL A 53 20.70 21.72 11.59
N LEU A 54 20.96 21.10 12.76
CA LEU A 54 20.21 19.92 13.20
C LEU A 54 18.72 20.25 13.30
N TYR A 55 18.37 21.37 13.92
CA TYR A 55 16.97 21.76 14.05
C TYR A 55 16.28 21.99 12.71
N CYS A 56 16.99 22.62 11.76
CA CYS A 56 16.49 22.81 10.40
C CYS A 56 16.25 21.47 9.70
N PHE A 57 17.18 20.52 9.85
CA PHE A 57 17.04 19.17 9.31
C PHE A 57 15.86 18.41 9.94
N GLN A 58 15.67 18.49 11.26
CA GLN A 58 14.52 17.92 11.96
C GLN A 58 13.20 18.52 11.46
N CYS A 59 13.14 19.83 11.27
CA CYS A 59 11.95 20.51 10.75
C CYS A 59 11.66 20.15 9.29
N PHE A 60 12.69 19.89 8.48
CA PHE A 60 12.54 19.36 7.13
C PHE A 60 11.90 17.97 7.12
N LEU A 61 12.26 17.10 8.07
CA LEU A 61 11.74 15.73 8.16
C LEU A 61 10.40 15.60 8.91
N TYR A 62 10.04 16.59 9.74
CA TYR A 62 8.84 16.53 10.56
C TYR A 62 7.58 16.37 9.71
N LYS A 63 6.88 15.24 9.88
CA LYS A 63 5.70 14.81 9.10
C LYS A 63 5.93 14.72 7.57
N ASN A 64 7.18 14.59 7.14
CA ASN A 64 7.56 14.55 5.72
C ASN A 64 8.10 13.16 5.34
N GLN A 65 7.20 12.20 5.11
CA GLN A 65 7.60 10.81 4.77
C GLN A 65 8.42 10.73 3.47
N LYS A 66 8.16 11.64 2.51
CA LYS A 66 8.92 11.75 1.27
C LYS A 66 10.38 12.11 1.56
N GLY A 67 10.61 13.19 2.30
CA GLY A 67 11.96 13.62 2.69
C GLY A 67 12.68 12.58 3.54
N GLN A 68 11.98 11.91 4.46
CA GLN A 68 12.53 10.78 5.21
C GLN A 68 13.01 9.66 4.28
N GLY A 69 12.21 9.29 3.27
CA GLY A 69 12.55 8.27 2.29
C GLY A 69 13.73 8.66 1.40
N GLU A 70 13.83 9.93 1.01
CA GLU A 70 14.97 10.45 0.27
C GLU A 70 16.26 10.30 1.09
N ILE A 71 16.24 10.60 2.40
CA ILE A 71 17.42 10.42 3.27
C ILE A 71 17.80 8.95 3.39
N VAL A 72 16.85 8.08 3.75
CA VAL A 72 17.13 6.64 3.97
C VAL A 72 17.59 5.95 2.69
N SER A 73 17.06 6.32 1.53
CA SER A 73 17.46 5.74 0.25
C SER A 73 18.94 5.97 -0.07
N THR A 74 19.53 7.09 0.41
CA THR A 74 20.96 7.39 0.22
C THR A 74 21.91 6.51 1.02
N LEU A 75 21.38 5.70 1.97
CA LEU A 75 22.13 4.70 2.74
C LEU A 75 22.03 3.30 2.12
N LEU A 76 21.07 3.09 1.22
CA LEU A 76 20.84 1.80 0.59
C LEU A 76 21.77 1.62 -0.62
N PRO A 77 22.21 0.38 -0.91
CA PRO A 77 22.97 0.08 -2.12
C PRO A 77 22.17 0.52 -3.36
N SER A 78 22.65 1.54 -4.06
CA SER A 78 22.05 2.08 -5.26
C SER A 78 23.14 2.54 -6.22
N THR A 79 22.84 2.63 -7.52
CA THR A 79 23.79 2.96 -8.60
C THR A 79 24.20 4.44 -8.62
N ILE A 80 24.27 5.10 -7.47
CA ILE A 80 24.57 6.54 -7.38
C ILE A 80 26.04 6.79 -7.72
N ASP A 81 26.29 7.74 -8.62
CA ASP A 81 27.62 8.16 -9.06
C ASP A 81 28.51 8.55 -7.87
N GLY A 82 29.62 7.81 -7.69
CA GLY A 82 30.52 7.90 -6.54
C GLY A 82 31.32 9.20 -6.39
N ASN A 83 31.03 10.24 -7.19
CA ASN A 83 31.76 11.51 -7.18
C ASN A 83 31.11 12.61 -6.31
N SER A 84 29.91 12.37 -5.75
CA SER A 84 29.22 13.34 -4.90
C SER A 84 28.95 12.80 -3.49
N VAL A 85 29.10 13.67 -2.48
CA VAL A 85 28.86 13.30 -1.07
C VAL A 85 27.35 13.26 -0.80
N SER A 86 26.85 12.12 -0.34
CA SER A 86 25.42 11.92 -0.03
C SER A 86 25.07 12.26 1.43
N ALA A 87 23.78 12.45 1.70
CA ALA A 87 23.27 12.61 3.07
C ALA A 87 23.62 11.40 3.96
N GLY A 88 23.41 10.19 3.43
CA GLY A 88 23.72 8.93 4.12
C GLY A 88 25.20 8.79 4.46
N GLN A 89 26.10 9.17 3.56
CA GLN A 89 27.54 9.16 3.83
C GLN A 89 27.92 10.12 4.97
N LEU A 90 27.34 11.32 5.01
CA LEU A 90 27.57 12.30 6.09
C LEU A 90 27.03 11.82 7.42
N LEU A 91 25.84 11.21 7.43
CA LEU A 91 25.23 10.64 8.63
C LEU A 91 26.06 9.47 9.16
N CYS A 92 26.47 8.51 8.31
CA CYS A 92 27.36 7.43 8.72
C CYS A 92 28.73 7.94 9.19
N GLY A 93 29.29 8.94 8.51
CA GLY A 93 30.54 9.58 8.91
C GLY A 93 30.45 10.24 10.29
N GLY A 94 29.34 10.94 10.58
CA GLY A 94 29.08 11.52 11.90
C GLY A 94 28.76 10.47 12.97
N LEU A 95 28.05 9.40 12.63
CA LEU A 95 27.66 8.34 13.56
C LEU A 95 28.87 7.57 14.11
N PHE A 96 29.91 7.44 13.29
CA PHE A 96 31.13 6.68 13.61
C PHE A 96 32.38 7.56 13.72
N SER A 97 32.23 8.88 13.84
CA SER A 97 33.34 9.80 14.10
C SER A 97 33.86 9.67 15.51
N THR A 98 35.04 10.25 15.77
CA THR A 98 35.62 10.38 17.12
C THR A 98 34.96 11.48 17.96
N ASP A 99 34.24 12.43 17.35
CA ASP A 99 33.49 13.47 18.05
C ASP A 99 32.12 12.97 18.53
N SER A 100 31.88 13.02 19.84
CA SER A 100 30.62 12.61 20.44
C SER A 100 29.45 13.51 20.04
N LEU A 101 29.73 14.78 19.71
CA LEU A 101 28.69 15.72 19.28
C LEU A 101 28.19 15.35 17.88
N SER A 102 29.10 15.02 16.97
CA SER A 102 28.78 14.43 15.66
C SER A 102 28.00 13.13 15.81
N ASN A 103 28.41 12.23 16.72
CA ASN A 103 27.70 10.97 16.93
C ASN A 103 26.25 11.21 17.38
N TRP A 104 26.05 12.09 18.37
CA TRP A 104 24.73 12.42 18.89
C TRP A 104 23.85 13.08 17.81
N CYS A 105 24.37 14.07 17.10
CA CYS A 105 23.62 14.76 16.04
C CYS A 105 23.24 13.80 14.90
N ALA A 106 24.16 12.94 14.46
CA ALA A 106 23.89 11.96 13.41
C ALA A 106 22.86 10.91 13.84
N ALA A 107 22.96 10.42 15.07
CA ALA A 107 22.01 9.45 15.62
C ALA A 107 20.60 10.05 15.75
N VAL A 108 20.48 11.28 16.27
CA VAL A 108 19.20 11.99 16.37
C VAL A 108 18.63 12.33 14.99
N ALA A 109 19.47 12.78 14.05
CA ALA A 109 19.04 13.05 12.68
C ALA A 109 18.48 11.79 11.99
N LEU A 110 19.14 10.62 12.18
CA LEU A 110 18.62 9.34 11.72
C LEU A 110 17.33 8.93 12.44
N ALA A 111 17.19 9.19 13.75
CA ALA A 111 15.97 8.91 14.48
C ALA A 111 14.77 9.68 13.90
N HIS A 112 14.97 10.96 13.53
CA HIS A 112 13.95 11.78 12.85
C HIS A 112 13.64 11.29 11.43
N ALA A 113 14.60 10.65 10.74
CA ALA A 113 14.37 10.01 9.44
C ALA A 113 13.51 8.73 9.56
N LEU A 114 13.44 8.11 10.75
CA LEU A 114 12.66 6.90 11.01
C LEU A 114 11.34 7.15 11.76
N GLN A 115 11.16 8.35 12.32
CA GLN A 115 10.02 8.67 13.17
C GLN A 115 8.70 8.43 12.43
N GLU A 116 7.80 7.67 13.07
CA GLU A 116 6.47 7.33 12.56
C GLU A 116 6.48 6.70 11.14
N ASN A 117 7.57 6.04 10.76
CA ASN A 117 7.73 5.46 9.43
C ASN A 117 8.21 3.99 9.48
N ALA A 118 7.25 3.06 9.56
CA ALA A 118 7.53 1.62 9.67
C ALA A 118 8.29 1.08 8.44
N THR A 119 7.93 1.52 7.24
CA THR A 119 8.58 1.09 5.99
C THR A 119 10.06 1.46 5.99
N LEU A 120 10.42 2.67 6.42
CA LEU A 120 11.82 3.09 6.45
C LEU A 120 12.61 2.40 7.56
N LYS A 121 11.99 2.09 8.70
CA LYS A 121 12.61 1.28 9.75
C LYS A 121 13.02 -0.09 9.21
N GLU A 122 12.16 -0.75 8.43
CA GLU A 122 12.47 -2.02 7.78
C GLU A 122 13.55 -1.87 6.70
N GLN A 123 13.44 -0.84 5.86
CA GLN A 123 14.44 -0.60 4.81
C GLN A 123 15.84 -0.38 5.39
N LEU A 124 15.96 0.39 6.47
CA LEU A 124 17.25 0.70 7.09
C LEU A 124 17.96 -0.55 7.63
N LEU A 125 17.23 -1.64 7.94
CA LEU A 125 17.83 -2.93 8.37
C LEU A 125 18.70 -3.57 7.28
N ARG A 126 18.50 -3.18 6.02
CA ARG A 126 19.25 -3.69 4.86
C ARG A 126 20.61 -3.03 4.70
N VAL A 127 20.89 -1.94 5.41
CA VAL A 127 22.16 -1.22 5.33
C VAL A 127 23.28 -2.07 5.94
N GLN A 128 24.29 -2.37 5.12
CA GLN A 128 25.50 -3.09 5.50
C GLN A 128 26.71 -2.16 5.44
N LEU A 129 27.54 -2.21 6.47
CA LEU A 129 28.77 -1.44 6.57
C LEU A 129 29.95 -2.33 6.20
N ALA A 130 30.85 -1.77 5.38
CA ALA A 130 32.11 -2.42 5.08
C ALA A 130 32.99 -2.46 6.33
N THR A 131 33.55 -3.63 6.61
CA THR A 131 34.52 -3.85 7.69
C THR A 131 35.94 -3.98 7.10
N SER A 132 36.94 -4.13 7.95
CA SER A 132 38.33 -4.33 7.49
C SER A 132 38.43 -5.56 6.59
N ILE A 133 39.40 -5.54 5.66
CA ILE A 133 39.65 -6.63 4.71
C ILE A 133 39.73 -7.98 5.45
N GLY A 134 38.90 -8.94 5.03
CA GLY A 134 38.83 -10.28 5.62
C GLY A 134 37.73 -10.47 6.67
N ASN A 135 37.10 -9.40 7.17
CA ASN A 135 35.94 -9.49 8.06
C ASN A 135 34.62 -9.43 7.27
N PRO A 136 33.56 -10.12 7.74
CA PRO A 136 32.24 -10.01 7.13
C PRO A 136 31.66 -8.60 7.33
N PRO A 137 30.76 -8.14 6.44
CA PRO A 137 30.00 -6.91 6.65
C PRO A 137 29.19 -6.97 7.95
N VAL A 138 28.97 -5.80 8.56
CA VAL A 138 28.12 -5.66 9.76
C VAL A 138 26.94 -4.76 9.43
N SER A 139 25.74 -5.11 9.89
CA SER A 139 24.57 -4.26 9.68
C SER A 139 24.69 -2.95 10.45
N LEU A 140 24.06 -1.88 9.96
CA LEU A 140 24.03 -0.58 10.64
C LEU A 140 23.46 -0.71 12.06
N LEU A 141 22.37 -1.47 12.22
CA LEU A 141 21.75 -1.75 13.52
C LEU A 141 22.74 -2.39 14.50
N GLN A 142 23.46 -3.42 14.05
CA GLN A 142 24.39 -4.12 14.92
C GLN A 142 25.60 -3.25 15.25
N GLN A 143 26.11 -2.47 14.30
CA GLN A 143 27.23 -1.57 14.56
C GLN A 143 26.88 -0.48 15.57
N CYS A 144 25.68 0.09 15.50
CA CYS A 144 25.19 1.03 16.54
C CYS A 144 25.18 0.37 17.92
N THR A 145 24.80 -0.90 17.99
CA THR A 145 24.77 -1.66 19.26
C THR A 145 26.18 -1.99 19.75
N ASN A 146 27.10 -2.37 18.87
CA ASN A 146 28.49 -2.70 19.21
C ASN A 146 29.23 -1.52 19.87
N ILE A 147 28.97 -0.29 19.42
CA ILE A 147 29.61 0.92 19.98
C ILE A 147 29.21 1.16 21.44
N LEU A 148 28.02 0.70 21.86
CA LEU A 148 27.57 0.81 23.24
C LEU A 148 28.46 0.04 24.21
N SER A 149 29.04 -1.08 23.78
CA SER A 149 29.93 -1.92 24.60
C SER A 149 31.42 -1.58 24.47
N GLN A 150 31.79 -0.58 23.67
CA GLN A 150 33.21 -0.24 23.38
C GLN A 150 33.80 0.85 24.29
N GLY A 151 33.15 1.20 25.41
CA GLY A 151 33.63 2.26 26.31
C GLY A 151 33.57 3.66 25.68
N SER A 152 32.61 3.89 24.77
CA SER A 152 32.37 5.20 24.15
C SER A 152 31.81 6.21 25.15
N LYS A 153 31.97 7.51 24.85
CA LYS A 153 31.48 8.59 25.72
C LYS A 153 29.97 8.46 25.96
N VAL A 154 29.50 8.85 27.15
CA VAL A 154 28.07 8.81 27.52
C VAL A 154 27.19 9.47 26.46
N GLN A 155 27.56 10.66 25.96
CA GLN A 155 26.83 11.37 24.92
C GLN A 155 26.65 10.56 23.62
N THR A 156 27.69 9.86 23.17
CA THR A 156 27.61 8.96 22.00
C THR A 156 26.61 7.84 22.26
N ARG A 157 26.70 7.17 23.42
CA ARG A 157 25.80 6.07 23.79
C ARG A 157 24.35 6.53 23.93
N VAL A 158 24.11 7.70 24.51
CA VAL A 158 22.78 8.31 24.63
C VAL A 158 22.17 8.55 23.25
N GLY A 159 22.91 9.16 22.32
CA GLY A 159 22.45 9.37 20.94
C GLY A 159 22.07 8.07 20.24
N LEU A 160 22.95 7.06 20.33
CA LEU A 160 22.73 5.74 19.73
C LEU A 160 21.55 4.99 20.36
N LEU A 161 21.38 5.06 21.68
CA LEU A 161 20.24 4.44 22.37
C LEU A 161 18.91 5.12 22.00
N MET A 162 18.88 6.44 21.82
CA MET A 162 17.69 7.13 21.31
C MET A 162 17.33 6.68 19.90
N LEU A 163 18.33 6.52 19.02
CA LEU A 163 18.14 5.97 17.68
C LEU A 163 17.60 4.53 17.75
N LEU A 164 18.23 3.64 18.52
CA LEU A 164 17.81 2.24 18.64
C LEU A 164 16.40 2.10 19.21
N CYS A 165 16.06 2.86 20.26
CA CYS A 165 14.71 2.86 20.83
C CYS A 165 13.67 3.36 19.81
N THR A 166 13.98 4.42 19.07
CA THR A 166 13.10 4.96 18.02
C THR A 166 12.91 3.95 16.89
N TRP A 167 13.98 3.26 16.50
CA TRP A 167 13.99 2.28 15.42
C TRP A 167 13.19 1.03 15.77
N LEU A 168 13.37 0.46 16.96
CA LEU A 168 12.66 -0.75 17.40
C LEU A 168 11.20 -0.49 17.80
N SER A 169 10.87 0.73 18.24
CA SER A 169 9.49 1.08 18.59
C SER A 169 8.56 0.88 17.40
N ASN A 170 7.40 0.25 17.60
CA ASN A 170 6.41 -0.03 16.55
C ASN A 170 6.98 -0.77 15.33
N CYS A 171 8.04 -1.58 15.49
CA CYS A 171 8.63 -2.36 14.39
C CYS A 171 9.12 -3.74 14.89
N SER A 172 8.28 -4.77 14.81
CA SER A 172 8.62 -6.12 15.31
C SER A 172 9.78 -6.75 14.55
N ILE A 173 9.91 -6.47 13.24
CA ILE A 173 11.03 -6.98 12.42
C ILE A 173 12.37 -6.42 12.91
N ALA A 174 12.44 -5.13 13.25
CA ALA A 174 13.64 -4.54 13.83
C ALA A 174 13.98 -5.14 15.20
N VAL A 175 12.96 -5.42 16.03
CA VAL A 175 13.12 -6.15 17.29
C VAL A 175 13.70 -7.55 17.04
N THR A 176 13.17 -8.29 16.09
CA THR A 176 13.67 -9.63 15.74
C THR A 176 15.12 -9.59 15.27
N HIS A 177 15.49 -8.65 14.40
CA HIS A 177 16.89 -8.45 13.97
C HIS A 177 17.82 -8.11 15.14
N PHE A 178 17.37 -7.26 16.07
CA PHE A 178 18.13 -6.92 17.27
C PHE A 178 18.32 -8.12 18.21
N LEU A 179 17.27 -8.90 18.44
CA LEU A 179 17.31 -10.08 19.31
C LEU A 179 18.07 -11.26 18.69
N HIS A 180 18.17 -11.31 17.37
CA HIS A 180 18.86 -12.38 16.66
C HIS A 180 20.36 -12.45 17.02
N ASN A 181 20.99 -11.31 17.34
CA ASN A 181 22.37 -11.31 17.80
C ASN A 181 22.43 -11.67 19.30
N PRO A 182 23.06 -12.80 19.67
CA PRO A 182 23.04 -13.29 21.04
C PRO A 182 23.84 -12.42 22.03
N ALA A 183 24.67 -11.48 21.56
CA ALA A 183 25.44 -10.59 22.43
C ALA A 183 24.60 -9.43 23.01
N ASN A 184 23.51 -9.05 22.33
CA ASN A 184 22.77 -7.83 22.64
C ASN A 184 22.04 -7.92 23.99
N ILE A 185 21.35 -9.03 24.27
CA ILE A 185 20.61 -9.21 25.52
C ILE A 185 21.52 -9.34 26.75
N PRO A 186 22.60 -10.17 26.73
CA PRO A 186 23.59 -10.18 27.81
C PRO A 186 24.19 -8.80 28.09
N PHE A 187 24.51 -8.03 27.04
CA PHE A 187 25.00 -6.65 27.20
C PHE A 187 23.99 -5.76 27.93
N LEU A 188 22.75 -5.67 27.43
CA LEU A 188 21.72 -4.82 28.06
C LEU A 188 21.47 -5.22 29.51
N THR A 189 21.39 -6.53 29.77
CA THR A 189 21.07 -7.04 31.10
C THR A 189 22.20 -6.82 32.09
N GLY A 190 23.46 -6.94 31.65
CA GLY A 190 24.62 -6.54 32.45
C GLY A 190 24.61 -5.05 32.76
N GLN A 191 24.43 -4.19 31.76
CA GLN A 191 24.40 -2.73 31.94
C GLN A 191 23.30 -2.26 32.90
N ILE A 192 22.12 -2.88 32.87
CA ILE A 192 21.01 -2.52 33.77
C ILE A 192 21.23 -3.06 35.18
N ALA A 193 21.83 -4.24 35.33
CA ALA A 193 22.04 -4.89 36.62
C ALA A 193 23.20 -4.29 37.43
N GLU A 194 24.19 -3.69 36.77
CA GLU A 194 25.35 -3.11 37.44
C GLU A 194 24.98 -1.88 38.29
N ASN A 195 25.67 -1.71 39.42
CA ASN A 195 25.56 -0.50 40.25
C ASN A 195 26.60 0.53 39.78
N LEU A 196 26.26 1.25 38.72
CA LEU A 196 27.12 2.29 38.13
C LEU A 196 26.91 3.65 38.83
N GLY A 197 27.86 4.56 38.61
CA GLY A 197 27.78 5.94 39.11
C GLY A 197 26.64 6.75 38.48
N GLU A 198 26.35 7.91 39.05
CA GLU A 198 25.26 8.81 38.62
C GLU A 198 25.36 9.19 37.13
N GLU A 199 26.58 9.40 36.62
CA GLU A 199 26.84 9.76 35.22
C GLU A 199 26.38 8.67 34.21
N GLU A 200 26.31 7.42 34.64
CA GLU A 200 25.91 6.27 33.80
C GLU A 200 24.42 5.95 33.93
N GLN A 201 23.72 6.49 34.92
CA GLN A 201 22.31 6.15 35.19
C GLN A 201 21.41 6.44 33.98
N LEU A 202 21.69 7.50 33.22
CA LEU A 202 20.94 7.78 32.00
C LEU A 202 21.10 6.65 30.97
N VAL A 203 22.32 6.15 30.77
CA VAL A 203 22.61 5.03 29.86
C VAL A 203 21.89 3.76 30.35
N GLN A 204 21.92 3.50 31.66
CA GLN A 204 21.21 2.35 32.25
C GLN A 204 19.70 2.43 32.01
N GLY A 205 19.10 3.60 32.22
CA GLY A 205 17.67 3.80 31.97
C GLY A 205 17.32 3.60 30.50
N LEU A 206 18.12 4.13 29.59
CA LEU A 206 17.94 3.95 28.15
C LEU A 206 18.12 2.48 27.70
N CYS A 207 19.06 1.74 28.29
CA CYS A 207 19.18 0.29 28.10
C CYS A 207 17.93 -0.45 28.60
N ALA A 208 17.37 -0.03 29.75
CA ALA A 208 16.12 -0.59 30.28
C ALA A 208 14.95 -0.32 29.32
N LEU A 209 14.84 0.90 28.79
CA LEU A 209 13.84 1.25 27.78
C LEU A 209 14.00 0.40 26.52
N LEU A 210 15.21 0.23 25.99
CA LEU A 210 15.47 -0.58 24.80
C LEU A 210 15.09 -2.06 25.01
N LEU A 211 15.43 -2.63 26.17
CA LEU A 211 15.00 -3.98 26.54
C LEU A 211 13.48 -4.07 26.69
N GLY A 212 12.85 -3.06 27.30
CA GLY A 212 11.40 -2.97 27.44
C GLY A 212 10.69 -2.90 26.09
N ILE A 213 11.19 -2.09 25.16
CA ILE A 213 10.72 -2.01 23.76
C ILE A 213 10.85 -3.37 23.08
N SER A 214 11.99 -4.05 23.27
CA SER A 214 12.25 -5.38 22.71
C SER A 214 11.33 -6.48 23.25
N ILE A 215 10.68 -6.25 24.40
CA ILE A 215 9.63 -7.12 24.95
C ILE A 215 8.26 -6.69 24.43
N TYR A 216 7.95 -5.40 24.51
CA TYR A 216 6.63 -4.86 24.19
C TYR A 216 6.25 -5.10 22.72
N TYR A 217 7.17 -4.79 21.79
CA TYR A 217 6.98 -4.95 20.34
C TYR A 217 7.48 -6.30 19.78
N ASN A 218 7.82 -7.25 20.65
CA ASN A 218 8.17 -8.61 20.23
C ASN A 218 6.94 -9.32 19.63
N ASP A 219 7.11 -10.03 18.52
CA ASP A 219 6.06 -10.85 17.90
C ASP A 219 6.19 -12.35 18.24
N ASN A 220 7.12 -12.70 19.14
CA ASN A 220 7.44 -14.07 19.54
C ASN A 220 7.94 -14.99 18.41
N SER A 221 8.34 -14.42 17.26
CA SER A 221 8.89 -15.19 16.14
C SER A 221 10.22 -15.87 16.47
N LEU A 222 11.02 -15.28 17.36
CA LEU A 222 12.33 -15.81 17.74
C LEU A 222 12.25 -16.68 19.01
N GLU A 223 12.42 -17.99 18.86
CA GLU A 223 12.22 -18.97 19.94
C GLU A 223 13.06 -18.66 21.20
N ASN A 224 14.33 -18.30 21.03
CA ASN A 224 15.25 -18.10 22.15
C ASN A 224 14.98 -16.83 22.96
N TYR A 225 14.28 -15.85 22.38
CA TYR A 225 13.99 -14.56 23.01
C TYR A 225 12.52 -14.15 22.89
N ARG A 226 11.61 -15.11 23.12
CA ARG A 226 10.18 -14.82 23.32
C ARG A 226 9.98 -13.89 24.53
N LYS A 227 8.87 -13.13 24.56
CA LYS A 227 8.51 -12.18 25.63
C LYS A 227 8.69 -12.76 27.03
N GLU A 228 8.15 -13.95 27.27
CA GLU A 228 8.21 -14.63 28.57
C GLU A 228 9.66 -14.93 28.99
N LYS A 229 10.51 -15.40 28.07
CA LYS A 229 11.93 -15.69 28.36
C LYS A 229 12.68 -14.41 28.74
N LEU A 230 12.40 -13.30 28.07
CA LEU A 230 12.99 -11.99 28.38
C LEU A 230 12.51 -11.45 29.74
N LYS A 231 11.21 -11.57 30.05
CA LYS A 231 10.65 -11.20 31.37
C LYS A 231 11.29 -12.01 32.51
N GLN A 232 11.41 -13.32 32.35
CA GLN A 232 12.08 -14.18 33.32
C GLN A 232 13.56 -13.84 33.48
N LEU A 233 14.23 -13.42 32.40
CA LEU A 233 15.61 -12.96 32.46
C LEU A 233 15.72 -11.69 33.31
N ILE A 234 14.85 -10.70 33.08
CA ILE A 234 14.77 -9.48 33.92
C ILE A 234 14.57 -9.86 35.38
N GLU A 235 13.60 -10.72 35.68
CA GLU A 235 13.29 -11.14 37.04
C GLU A 235 14.48 -11.81 37.74
N LYS A 236 15.22 -12.69 37.03
CA LYS A 236 16.34 -13.44 37.61
C LYS A 236 17.65 -12.65 37.69
N ARG A 237 17.92 -11.74 36.75
CA ARG A 237 19.22 -11.05 36.62
C ARG A 237 19.21 -9.64 37.19
N ILE A 238 18.08 -8.95 37.15
CA ILE A 238 17.96 -7.53 37.51
C ILE A 238 17.00 -7.34 38.68
N GLY A 239 15.87 -8.09 38.68
CA GLY A 239 14.70 -7.84 39.51
C GLY A 239 13.73 -6.87 38.82
N ARG A 240 12.43 -7.21 38.83
CA ARG A 240 11.40 -6.41 38.12
C ARG A 240 11.32 -4.97 38.66
N GLU A 241 11.35 -4.81 39.98
CA GLU A 241 11.31 -3.49 40.62
C GLU A 241 12.53 -2.63 40.27
N ASN A 242 13.74 -3.22 40.35
CA ASN A 242 14.97 -2.54 39.96
C ASN A 242 14.96 -2.15 38.47
N PHE A 243 14.47 -3.02 37.58
CA PHE A 243 14.33 -2.68 36.16
C PHE A 243 13.44 -1.44 35.95
N ILE A 244 12.31 -1.33 36.66
CA ILE A 244 11.41 -0.18 36.57
C ILE A 244 12.02 1.07 37.20
N GLU A 245 12.75 0.93 38.32
CA GLU A 245 13.50 2.02 38.92
C GLU A 245 14.52 2.60 37.94
N LYS A 246 15.32 1.73 37.28
CA LYS A 246 16.31 2.12 36.26
C LYS A 246 15.63 2.77 35.06
N LEU A 247 14.51 2.22 34.58
CA LEU A 247 13.72 2.85 33.50
C LEU A 247 13.31 4.29 33.84
N GLY A 248 12.93 4.54 35.10
CA GLY A 248 12.57 5.86 35.59
C GLY A 248 13.73 6.87 35.68
N PHE A 249 14.99 6.46 35.53
CA PHE A 249 16.12 7.40 35.49
C PHE A 249 16.04 8.37 34.29
N ILE A 250 15.39 7.95 33.20
CA ILE A 250 15.24 8.79 32.00
C ILE A 250 14.38 10.02 32.32
N SER A 251 13.17 9.81 32.86
CA SER A 251 12.20 10.87 33.12
C SER A 251 12.57 11.74 34.33
N LYS A 252 13.39 11.20 35.24
CA LYS A 252 13.93 11.92 36.42
C LYS A 252 15.19 12.73 36.14
N HIS A 253 15.85 12.53 34.99
CA HIS A 253 17.07 13.26 34.66
C HIS A 253 16.81 14.77 34.58
N GLU A 254 17.73 15.59 35.12
CA GLU A 254 17.57 17.05 35.22
C GLU A 254 17.27 17.75 33.87
N LEU A 255 17.91 17.31 32.80
CA LEU A 255 17.72 17.84 31.44
C LEU A 255 16.42 17.38 30.73
N TYR A 256 15.72 16.35 31.24
CA TYR A 256 14.55 15.76 30.57
C TYR A 256 13.39 16.76 30.43
N SER A 257 13.02 17.40 31.55
CA SER A 257 11.90 18.34 31.60
C SER A 257 12.10 19.53 30.64
N ARG A 258 13.35 19.97 30.46
CA ARG A 258 13.69 21.06 29.55
C ARG A 258 13.55 20.62 28.08
N ALA A 259 14.03 19.43 27.73
CA ALA A 259 13.91 18.90 26.37
C ALA A 259 12.44 18.63 25.96
N ALA A 260 11.60 18.25 26.92
CA ALA A 260 10.18 17.99 26.68
C ALA A 260 9.35 19.25 26.34
N GLN A 261 9.83 20.46 26.63
CA GLN A 261 9.05 21.69 26.49
C GLN A 261 8.87 22.15 25.04
N LYS A 262 9.93 22.11 24.22
CA LYS A 262 9.89 22.65 22.86
C LYS A 262 10.80 21.88 21.89
N PRO A 263 10.43 21.83 20.59
CA PRO A 263 11.23 21.13 19.57
C PRO A 263 12.63 21.70 19.33
N GLN A 264 12.84 22.99 19.58
CA GLN A 264 14.11 23.65 19.29
C GLN A 264 15.22 23.18 20.25
N PRO A 265 16.35 22.61 19.76
CA PRO A 265 17.50 22.23 20.57
C PRO A 265 18.24 23.48 21.07
N SER A 266 17.84 23.94 22.25
CA SER A 266 18.38 25.14 22.89
C SER A 266 19.24 24.76 24.10
N PHE A 267 20.35 24.08 23.83
CA PHE A 267 21.34 23.67 24.83
C PHE A 267 22.25 24.85 25.20
N SER A 268 22.63 24.97 26.48
CA SER A 268 23.55 26.04 26.93
C SER A 268 25.02 25.72 26.70
N SER A 269 25.39 24.43 26.65
CA SER A 269 26.74 23.93 26.38
C SER A 269 26.66 22.57 25.67
N PRO A 270 27.76 22.11 25.04
CA PRO A 270 27.82 20.78 24.43
C PRO A 270 27.48 19.64 25.40
N ASP A 271 27.84 19.75 26.68
CA ASP A 271 27.58 18.72 27.69
C ASP A 271 26.10 18.56 28.03
N HIS A 272 25.28 19.58 27.76
CA HIS A 272 23.83 19.51 27.97
C HIS A 272 23.06 18.92 26.77
N MET A 273 23.75 18.60 25.66
CA MET A 273 23.16 17.92 24.52
C MET A 273 23.03 16.42 24.83
N MET A 274 21.95 16.08 25.53
CA MET A 274 21.64 14.70 25.94
C MET A 274 20.30 14.21 25.39
N PHE A 275 19.23 15.02 25.47
CA PHE A 275 17.88 14.62 25.05
C PHE A 275 17.39 15.34 23.79
N ASP A 276 16.73 14.59 22.92
CA ASP A 276 15.93 15.11 21.82
C ASP A 276 14.46 15.26 22.22
N HIS A 277 13.79 16.29 21.68
CA HIS A 277 12.39 16.59 22.02
C HIS A 277 11.42 15.46 21.63
N GLU A 278 11.52 14.92 20.41
CA GLU A 278 10.61 13.87 19.95
C GLU A 278 10.87 12.56 20.72
N PHE A 279 12.12 12.31 21.11
CA PHE A 279 12.45 11.19 21.99
C PHE A 279 11.78 11.29 23.38
N THR A 280 11.66 12.47 23.98
CA THR A 280 10.93 12.61 25.26
C THR A 280 9.45 12.21 25.15
N LYS A 281 8.83 12.39 23.98
CA LYS A 281 7.45 11.94 23.74
C LYS A 281 7.38 10.42 23.68
N LEU A 282 8.35 9.78 23.01
CA LEU A 282 8.47 8.33 22.96
C LEU A 282 8.60 7.73 24.37
N VAL A 283 9.45 8.31 25.21
CA VAL A 283 9.60 7.88 26.62
C VAL A 283 8.27 8.00 27.36
N LYS A 284 7.61 9.15 27.27
CA LYS A 284 6.31 9.39 27.93
C LYS A 284 5.22 8.41 27.47
N GLU A 285 5.20 8.05 26.20
CA GLU A 285 4.27 7.07 25.64
C GLU A 285 4.55 5.66 26.14
N LEU A 286 5.83 5.26 26.17
CA LEU A 286 6.21 3.86 26.38
C LEU A 286 6.48 3.48 27.84
N GLU A 287 6.94 4.40 28.69
CA GLU A 287 7.37 4.11 30.07
C GLU A 287 6.26 3.40 30.87
N GLY A 288 5.03 3.94 30.81
CA GLY A 288 3.89 3.38 31.54
C GLY A 288 3.41 2.03 31.00
N VAL A 289 3.36 1.85 29.68
CA VAL A 289 2.89 0.60 29.05
C VAL A 289 3.93 -0.51 29.18
N ILE A 290 5.22 -0.19 29.06
CA ILE A 290 6.33 -1.12 29.33
C ILE A 290 6.29 -1.55 30.79
N SER A 291 6.11 -0.61 31.73
CA SER A 291 6.03 -0.93 33.15
C SER A 291 4.94 -1.95 33.45
N LYS A 292 3.74 -1.74 32.89
CA LYS A 292 2.63 -2.70 33.00
C LYS A 292 2.98 -4.05 32.34
N ALA A 293 3.57 -4.03 31.15
CA ALA A 293 3.93 -5.24 30.43
C ALA A 293 4.94 -6.11 31.18
N ILE A 294 5.88 -5.53 31.94
CA ILE A 294 6.86 -6.29 32.73
C ILE A 294 6.22 -7.04 33.92
N TYR A 295 5.22 -6.44 34.58
CA TYR A 295 4.52 -7.10 35.69
C TYR A 295 3.47 -8.11 35.24
N LYS A 296 2.97 -7.97 34.01
CA LYS A 296 1.93 -8.81 33.44
C LYS A 296 2.31 -10.30 33.43
N SER A 297 1.40 -11.14 33.89
CA SER A 297 1.59 -12.60 34.00
C SER A 297 1.50 -13.31 32.65
N SER A 298 2.09 -14.50 32.56
CA SER A 298 2.05 -15.32 31.33
C SER A 298 0.63 -15.71 30.91
N GLU A 299 -0.28 -15.90 31.87
CA GLU A 299 -1.69 -16.21 31.56
C GLU A 299 -2.43 -15.03 30.93
N GLU A 300 -2.17 -13.82 31.41
CA GLU A 300 -2.76 -12.61 30.84
C GLU A 300 -2.17 -12.28 29.47
N ASP A 301 -0.90 -12.60 29.22
CA ASP A 301 -0.30 -12.50 27.89
C ASP A 301 -0.93 -13.46 26.89
N LYS A 302 -1.16 -14.72 27.28
CA LYS A 302 -1.83 -15.70 26.42
C LYS A 302 -3.26 -15.28 26.08
N LYS A 303 -4.01 -14.76 27.06
CA LYS A 303 -5.37 -14.25 26.84
C LYS A 303 -5.39 -13.07 25.88
N GLU A 304 -4.47 -12.11 26.02
CA GLU A 304 -4.38 -10.99 25.07
C GLU A 304 -3.94 -11.43 23.67
N GLU A 305 -3.01 -12.39 23.55
CA GLU A 305 -2.63 -12.95 22.26
C GLU A 305 -3.78 -13.68 21.57
N GLU A 306 -4.61 -14.43 22.32
CA GLU A 306 -5.83 -15.04 21.79
C GLU A 306 -6.82 -14.00 21.30
N VAL A 307 -7.11 -12.98 22.14
CA VAL A 307 -8.00 -11.87 21.76
C VAL A 307 -7.47 -11.14 20.52
N LYS A 308 -6.16 -10.89 20.44
CA LYS A 308 -5.53 -10.23 19.29
C LYS A 308 -5.65 -11.09 18.02
N LYS A 309 -5.41 -12.39 18.11
CA LYS A 309 -5.60 -13.32 16.99
C LYS A 309 -7.05 -13.33 16.50
N THR A 310 -8.02 -13.32 17.42
CA THR A 310 -9.45 -13.22 17.07
C THR A 310 -9.77 -11.89 16.38
N LEU A 311 -9.22 -10.77 16.87
CA LEU A 311 -9.36 -9.45 16.24
C LEU A 311 -8.73 -9.39 14.84
N GLU A 312 -7.53 -9.94 14.66
CA GLU A 312 -6.85 -10.01 13.36
C GLU A 312 -7.63 -10.90 12.37
N GLN A 313 -8.19 -12.02 12.85
CA GLN A 313 -9.11 -12.84 12.05
C GLN A 313 -10.35 -12.05 11.64
N HIS A 314 -10.95 -11.28 12.56
CA HIS A 314 -12.05 -10.39 12.22
C HIS A 314 -11.67 -9.32 11.20
N ASP A 315 -10.51 -8.69 11.32
CA ASP A 315 -10.07 -7.64 10.39
C ASP A 315 -9.77 -8.20 8.98
N ASN A 316 -9.19 -9.41 8.91
CA ASN A 316 -9.01 -10.14 7.66
C ASN A 316 -10.35 -10.46 6.98
N ILE A 317 -11.34 -10.90 7.77
CA ILE A 317 -12.71 -11.14 7.29
C ILE A 317 -13.34 -9.82 6.78
N VAL A 318 -13.22 -8.74 7.53
CA VAL A 318 -13.74 -7.41 7.12
C VAL A 318 -13.07 -6.92 5.84
N THR A 319 -11.76 -7.11 5.71
CA THR A 319 -11.00 -6.74 4.50
C THR A 319 -11.45 -7.55 3.30
N HIS A 320 -11.69 -8.86 3.47
CA HIS A 320 -12.25 -9.71 2.42
C HIS A 320 -13.65 -9.23 2.00
N TYR A 321 -14.55 -8.94 2.95
CA TYR A 321 -15.87 -8.41 2.63
C TYR A 321 -15.82 -7.04 1.96
N LYS A 322 -14.93 -6.13 2.38
CA LYS A 322 -14.73 -4.84 1.69
C LYS A 322 -14.28 -5.02 0.24
N LYS A 323 -13.44 -6.02 -0.03
CA LYS A 323 -13.00 -6.35 -1.40
C LYS A 323 -14.19 -6.85 -2.23
N VAL A 324 -14.96 -7.80 -1.71
CA VAL A 324 -16.16 -8.33 -2.37
C VAL A 324 -17.18 -7.23 -2.65
N ILE A 325 -17.43 -6.33 -1.69
CA ILE A 325 -18.34 -5.19 -1.89
C ILE A 325 -17.85 -4.28 -3.02
N ARG A 326 -16.55 -3.98 -3.11
CA ARG A 326 -16.00 -3.16 -4.21
C ARG A 326 -16.15 -3.84 -5.57
N GLU A 327 -15.91 -5.15 -5.65
CA GLU A 327 -16.09 -5.93 -6.87
C GLU A 327 -17.58 -5.94 -7.29
N GLN A 328 -18.48 -6.14 -6.33
CA GLN A 328 -19.92 -6.08 -6.56
C GLN A 328 -20.39 -4.68 -6.99
N ASP A 329 -19.89 -3.62 -6.35
CA ASP A 329 -20.21 -2.23 -6.72
C ASP A 329 -19.76 -1.92 -8.15
N GLN A 330 -18.60 -2.45 -8.57
CA GLN A 330 -18.11 -2.33 -9.94
C GLN A 330 -19.02 -3.06 -10.94
N GLU A 331 -19.37 -4.33 -10.68
CA GLU A 331 -20.29 -5.09 -11.54
C GLU A 331 -21.68 -4.44 -11.64
N LEU A 332 -22.17 -3.89 -10.53
CA LEU A 332 -23.47 -3.22 -10.47
C LEU A 332 -23.45 -1.93 -11.32
N GLU A 333 -22.34 -1.20 -11.32
CA GLU A 333 -22.16 -0.03 -12.17
C GLU A 333 -22.07 -0.41 -13.66
N GLU A 334 -21.35 -1.48 -14.00
CA GLU A 334 -21.28 -2.03 -15.37
C GLU A 334 -22.68 -2.47 -15.87
N LEU A 335 -23.45 -3.16 -15.03
CA LEU A 335 -24.82 -3.57 -15.33
C LEU A 335 -25.75 -2.37 -15.53
N LYS A 336 -25.65 -1.34 -14.68
CA LYS A 336 -26.41 -0.09 -14.85
C LYS A 336 -26.08 0.59 -16.18
N GLN A 337 -24.81 0.67 -16.55
CA GLN A 337 -24.39 1.22 -17.85
C GLN A 337 -24.96 0.40 -19.01
N ARG A 338 -25.00 -0.94 -18.89
CA ARG A 338 -25.60 -1.82 -19.89
C ARG A 338 -27.10 -1.61 -20.03
N ILE A 339 -27.82 -1.50 -18.91
CA ILE A 339 -29.27 -1.20 -18.90
C ILE A 339 -29.52 0.14 -19.59
N ASN A 340 -28.80 1.20 -19.21
CA ASN A 340 -28.97 2.52 -19.83
C ASN A 340 -28.75 2.47 -21.35
N THR A 341 -27.74 1.74 -21.81
CA THR A 341 -27.46 1.56 -23.23
C THR A 341 -28.60 0.84 -23.95
N LEU A 342 -29.10 -0.27 -23.38
CA LEU A 342 -30.19 -1.05 -23.98
C LEU A 342 -31.51 -0.26 -23.98
N THR A 343 -31.81 0.49 -22.91
CA THR A 343 -32.99 1.36 -22.84
C THR A 343 -32.95 2.42 -23.93
N SER A 344 -31.81 3.09 -24.14
CA SER A 344 -31.68 4.09 -25.21
C SER A 344 -31.85 3.48 -26.61
N GLN A 345 -31.28 2.29 -26.84
CA GLN A 345 -31.49 1.57 -28.10
C GLN A 345 -32.96 1.20 -28.32
N ASN A 346 -33.66 0.80 -27.26
CA ASN A 346 -35.07 0.45 -27.34
C ASN A 346 -35.94 1.68 -27.66
N GLU A 347 -35.66 2.82 -27.03
CA GLU A 347 -36.33 4.10 -27.35
C GLU A 347 -36.12 4.52 -28.81
N GLN A 348 -34.90 4.37 -29.33
CA GLN A 348 -34.58 4.65 -30.74
C GLN A 348 -35.34 3.72 -31.70
N LEU A 349 -35.38 2.42 -31.39
CA LEU A 349 -36.14 1.45 -32.17
C LEU A 349 -37.64 1.76 -32.14
N GLN A 350 -38.18 2.11 -30.97
CA GLN A 350 -39.59 2.45 -30.80
C GLN A 350 -39.98 3.71 -31.58
N THR A 351 -39.09 4.70 -31.62
CA THR A 351 -39.25 5.91 -32.45
C THR A 351 -39.26 5.55 -33.94
N THR A 352 -38.32 4.70 -34.37
CA THR A 352 -38.21 4.23 -35.76
C THR A 352 -39.47 3.47 -36.20
N VAL A 353 -39.97 2.56 -35.35
CA VAL A 353 -41.22 1.82 -35.59
C VAL A 353 -42.40 2.77 -35.72
N THR A 354 -42.52 3.75 -34.83
CA THR A 354 -43.60 4.75 -34.89
C THR A 354 -43.56 5.54 -36.21
N GLN A 355 -42.36 5.92 -36.64
CA GLN A 355 -42.15 6.64 -37.90
C GLN A 355 -42.52 5.78 -39.12
N GLN A 356 -42.13 4.51 -39.14
CA GLN A 356 -42.52 3.56 -40.19
C GLN A 356 -44.04 3.32 -40.22
N VAL A 357 -44.69 3.17 -39.07
CA VAL A 357 -46.16 3.05 -39.00
C VAL A 357 -46.84 4.28 -39.60
N SER A 358 -46.32 5.49 -39.32
CA SER A 358 -46.87 6.72 -39.92
C SER A 358 -46.71 6.76 -41.44
N GLN A 359 -45.58 6.30 -41.98
CA GLN A 359 -45.34 6.22 -43.43
C GLN A 359 -46.29 5.21 -44.09
N ILE A 360 -46.48 4.04 -43.46
CA ILE A 360 -47.42 3.02 -43.94
C ILE A 360 -48.84 3.60 -43.99
N GLN A 361 -49.25 4.37 -42.97
CA GLN A 361 -50.57 5.00 -42.95
C GLN A 361 -50.71 6.04 -44.08
N GLN A 362 -49.70 6.89 -44.30
CA GLN A 362 -49.69 7.85 -45.40
C GLN A 362 -49.80 7.17 -46.77
N HIS A 363 -49.03 6.09 -46.99
CA HIS A 363 -49.11 5.33 -48.25
C HIS A 363 -50.48 4.67 -48.43
N LYS A 364 -51.08 4.18 -47.34
CA LYS A 364 -52.43 3.60 -47.36
C LYS A 364 -53.50 4.65 -47.72
N ASP A 365 -53.36 5.87 -47.20
CA ASP A 365 -54.27 6.97 -47.50
C ASP A 365 -54.11 7.46 -48.95
N GLN A 366 -52.88 7.54 -49.47
CA GLN A 366 -52.60 7.81 -50.88
C GLN A 366 -53.20 6.74 -51.80
N TYR A 367 -53.03 5.46 -51.45
CA TYR A 367 -53.62 4.34 -52.18
C TYR A 367 -55.15 4.43 -52.23
N ASN A 368 -55.79 4.74 -51.11
CA ASN A 368 -57.25 4.91 -51.04
C ASN A 368 -57.74 6.09 -51.90
N LEU A 369 -57.00 7.20 -51.91
CA LEU A 369 -57.33 8.37 -52.73
C LEU A 369 -57.24 8.03 -54.23
N LEU A 370 -56.16 7.36 -54.65
CA LEU A 370 -55.98 6.90 -56.03
C LEU A 370 -57.12 5.96 -56.45
N LYS A 371 -57.51 5.02 -55.57
CA LYS A 371 -58.62 4.09 -55.82
C LYS A 371 -59.96 4.81 -56.04
N VAL A 372 -60.21 5.90 -55.31
CA VAL A 372 -61.42 6.73 -55.49
C VAL A 372 -61.37 7.53 -56.80
N GLN A 373 -60.20 8.00 -57.23
CA GLN A 373 -60.03 8.66 -58.53
C GLN A 373 -60.28 7.70 -59.70
N LEU A 374 -59.77 6.47 -59.66
CA LEU A 374 -60.09 5.46 -60.67
C LEU A 374 -61.58 5.07 -60.69
N GLY A 375 -62.29 5.16 -59.55
CA GLY A 375 -63.73 4.89 -59.47
C GLY A 375 -64.62 6.01 -60.01
N LYS A 376 -64.11 7.25 -60.12
CA LYS A 376 -64.87 8.38 -60.69
C LYS A 376 -64.81 8.44 -62.22
N ASP A 377 -63.74 7.91 -62.84
CA ASP A 377 -63.65 7.79 -64.30
C ASP A 377 -64.59 6.70 -64.87
N THR A 378 -65.15 5.82 -64.04
CA THR A 378 -66.06 4.76 -64.48
C THR A 378 -67.53 5.19 -64.60
N GLN A 379 -67.90 6.42 -64.21
CA GLN A 379 -69.30 6.89 -64.24
C GLN A 379 -69.64 7.86 -65.38
N HIS A 380 -68.70 8.20 -66.26
CA HIS A 380 -68.95 9.04 -67.44
C HIS A 380 -68.38 8.42 -68.73
N HIS A 381 -68.91 7.29 -69.19
CA HIS A 381 -69.18 7.08 -70.63
C HIS A 381 -69.88 5.74 -70.91
N ASN A 382 -71.07 5.83 -71.49
CA ASN A 382 -71.74 4.75 -72.20
C ASN A 382 -72.03 5.25 -73.63
N SER A 383 -71.73 4.42 -74.63
CA SER A 383 -71.96 4.57 -76.10
C SER A 383 -71.01 5.44 -76.94
N HIS A 384 -69.89 4.86 -77.40
CA HIS A 384 -69.68 4.44 -78.80
C HIS A 384 -68.23 3.97 -79.03
N SER A 385 -68.09 2.88 -79.77
CA SER A 385 -66.84 2.24 -80.16
C SER A 385 -66.09 3.06 -81.22
N GLU A 386 -64.81 3.36 -80.98
CA GLU A 386 -63.66 2.95 -81.80
C GLU A 386 -62.38 3.69 -81.36
N THR A 387 -61.46 2.92 -80.80
CA THR A 387 -60.00 3.02 -80.94
C THR A 387 -59.38 4.42 -81.00
N PHE A 388 -59.12 5.03 -79.84
CA PHE A 388 -58.05 6.01 -79.66
C PHE A 388 -57.20 5.65 -78.43
N GLN A 389 -55.89 5.73 -78.64
CA GLN A 389 -54.81 5.17 -77.84
C GLN A 389 -54.73 5.74 -76.42
N MET A 390 -54.84 4.88 -75.40
CA MET A 390 -54.43 5.18 -74.03
C MET A 390 -53.56 4.03 -73.52
N ASN A 391 -52.35 3.92 -74.07
CA ASN A 391 -51.42 2.82 -73.85
C ASN A 391 -50.03 3.30 -73.34
N GLY A 392 -50.00 4.37 -72.54
CA GLY A 392 -48.75 4.90 -71.97
C GLY A 392 -48.71 4.88 -70.44
N VAL A 393 -49.66 5.56 -69.80
CA VAL A 393 -49.50 5.95 -68.38
C VAL A 393 -49.86 4.84 -67.38
N GLN A 394 -50.85 3.98 -67.72
CA GLN A 394 -51.30 2.91 -66.80
C GLN A 394 -50.34 1.71 -66.78
N MET A 395 -49.59 1.48 -67.88
CA MET A 395 -48.52 0.48 -67.91
C MET A 395 -47.28 0.97 -67.16
N GLU A 396 -47.01 2.26 -67.16
CA GLU A 396 -45.84 2.86 -66.50
C GLU A 396 -46.02 2.94 -64.97
N GLU A 397 -47.21 3.22 -64.44
CA GLU A 397 -47.49 3.16 -62.99
C GLU A 397 -47.54 1.72 -62.46
N VAL A 398 -48.11 0.78 -63.22
CA VAL A 398 -48.08 -0.65 -62.87
C VAL A 398 -46.66 -1.21 -63.00
N SER A 399 -45.86 -0.73 -63.97
CA SER A 399 -44.45 -1.08 -64.10
C SER A 399 -43.64 -0.52 -62.93
N LYS A 400 -43.85 0.74 -62.53
CA LYS A 400 -43.19 1.35 -61.36
C LYS A 400 -43.55 0.65 -60.06
N LEU A 401 -44.82 0.32 -59.84
CA LEU A 401 -45.23 -0.44 -58.65
C LEU A 401 -44.66 -1.87 -58.66
N LYS A 402 -44.51 -2.49 -59.84
CA LYS A 402 -43.83 -3.78 -59.96
C LYS A 402 -42.32 -3.66 -59.71
N GLU A 403 -41.67 -2.60 -60.19
CA GLU A 403 -40.27 -2.29 -59.87
C GLU A 403 -40.07 -2.03 -58.38
N GLU A 404 -40.91 -1.21 -57.75
CA GLU A 404 -40.85 -0.95 -56.31
C GLU A 404 -41.11 -2.22 -55.48
N LEU A 405 -42.02 -3.09 -55.92
CA LEU A 405 -42.26 -4.38 -55.28
C LEU A 405 -41.05 -5.31 -55.42
N GLU A 406 -40.42 -5.36 -56.59
CA GLU A 406 -39.23 -6.18 -56.81
C GLU A 406 -38.01 -5.60 -56.08
N GLU A 407 -37.88 -4.28 -55.96
CA GLU A 407 -36.89 -3.61 -55.12
C GLU A 407 -37.10 -3.94 -53.64
N TRP A 408 -38.33 -3.88 -53.13
CA TRP A 408 -38.64 -4.25 -51.75
C TRP A 408 -38.37 -5.73 -51.48
N LYS A 409 -38.67 -6.60 -52.46
CA LYS A 409 -38.39 -8.03 -52.38
C LYS A 409 -36.89 -8.31 -52.39
N ASN A 410 -36.13 -7.64 -53.25
CA ASN A 410 -34.66 -7.71 -53.27
C ASN A 410 -34.05 -7.20 -51.96
N LYS A 411 -34.60 -6.13 -51.39
CA LYS A 411 -34.15 -5.57 -50.10
C LYS A 411 -34.47 -6.51 -48.94
N TYR A 412 -35.62 -7.18 -48.98
CA TYR A 412 -36.01 -8.20 -48.02
C TYR A 412 -35.10 -9.45 -48.13
N GLU A 413 -34.80 -9.93 -49.34
CA GLU A 413 -33.85 -11.03 -49.54
C GLU A 413 -32.43 -10.66 -49.08
N LEU A 414 -31.98 -9.43 -49.33
CA LEU A 414 -30.68 -8.94 -48.87
C LEU A 414 -30.61 -8.90 -47.33
N LEU A 415 -31.64 -8.36 -46.68
CA LEU A 415 -31.74 -8.33 -45.22
C LEU A 415 -31.81 -9.74 -44.63
N GLN A 416 -32.55 -10.66 -45.26
CA GLN A 416 -32.62 -12.05 -44.84
C GLN A 416 -31.28 -12.78 -45.03
N GLY A 417 -30.52 -12.45 -46.08
CA GLY A 417 -29.16 -12.93 -46.33
C GLY A 417 -28.17 -12.42 -45.27
N GLN A 418 -28.23 -11.14 -44.94
CA GLN A 418 -27.41 -10.55 -43.86
C GLN A 418 -27.75 -11.15 -42.49
N LEU A 419 -29.02 -11.48 -42.23
CA LEU A 419 -29.42 -12.19 -41.02
C LEU A 419 -28.80 -13.58 -40.98
N ARG A 420 -28.90 -14.37 -42.06
CA ARG A 420 -28.28 -15.70 -42.15
C ARG A 420 -26.77 -15.66 -42.01
N GLU A 421 -26.11 -14.64 -42.56
CA GLU A 421 -24.68 -14.46 -42.42
C GLU A 421 -24.29 -14.14 -40.97
N LYS A 422 -25.04 -13.24 -40.31
CA LYS A 422 -24.84 -12.95 -38.88
C LYS A 422 -25.12 -14.15 -38.00
N ASP A 423 -26.17 -14.92 -38.28
CA ASP A 423 -26.47 -16.16 -37.56
C ASP A 423 -25.37 -17.21 -37.79
N SER A 424 -24.83 -17.32 -39.00
CA SER A 424 -23.68 -18.17 -39.30
C SER A 424 -22.41 -17.72 -38.58
N VAL A 425 -22.19 -16.40 -38.44
CA VAL A 425 -21.08 -15.85 -37.65
C VAL A 425 -21.28 -16.13 -36.16
N ILE A 426 -22.49 -15.99 -35.63
CA ILE A 426 -22.81 -16.31 -34.23
C ILE A 426 -22.58 -17.80 -33.96
N GLU A 427 -23.04 -18.69 -34.85
CA GLU A 427 -22.78 -20.13 -34.79
C GLU A 427 -21.28 -20.41 -34.87
N ARG A 428 -20.54 -19.82 -35.81
CA ARG A 428 -19.08 -19.96 -35.89
C ARG A 428 -18.37 -19.48 -34.63
N THR A 429 -18.81 -18.37 -34.05
CA THR A 429 -18.20 -17.81 -32.83
C THR A 429 -18.48 -18.71 -31.63
N LYS A 430 -19.69 -19.30 -31.55
CA LYS A 430 -20.03 -20.33 -30.55
C LYS A 430 -19.23 -21.61 -30.76
N SER A 431 -19.08 -22.10 -31.99
CA SER A 431 -18.27 -23.28 -32.31
C SER A 431 -16.78 -23.05 -32.06
N SER A 432 -16.24 -21.86 -32.37
CA SER A 432 -14.84 -21.51 -32.05
C SER A 432 -14.59 -21.38 -30.53
N GLN A 433 -15.60 -21.03 -29.74
CA GLN A 433 -15.54 -21.11 -28.27
C GLN A 433 -15.60 -22.56 -27.75
N LEU A 434 -16.18 -23.50 -28.51
CA LEU A 434 -16.21 -24.93 -28.20
C LEU A 434 -14.97 -25.69 -28.70
N GLU A 435 -14.33 -25.26 -29.80
CA GLU A 435 -13.16 -25.91 -30.41
C GLU A 435 -11.81 -25.51 -29.79
N MET A 436 -11.73 -24.41 -29.01
CA MET A 436 -10.55 -24.14 -28.16
C MET A 436 -10.42 -25.11 -26.97
N GLY A 437 -11.37 -26.03 -26.78
CA GLY A 437 -11.32 -27.07 -25.74
C GLY A 437 -10.53 -28.33 -26.12
N THR A 438 -10.13 -28.52 -27.39
CA THR A 438 -9.54 -29.80 -27.82
C THR A 438 -8.65 -29.67 -29.07
N THR A 439 -7.41 -29.14 -28.97
CA THR A 439 -6.24 -29.75 -29.63
C THR A 439 -4.93 -29.12 -29.11
N GLU A 440 -4.05 -29.94 -28.54
CA GLU A 440 -2.67 -29.59 -28.23
C GLU A 440 -1.73 -29.88 -29.42
N GLN A 441 -0.69 -29.04 -29.53
CA GLN A 441 0.64 -29.25 -30.14
C GLN A 441 0.85 -29.14 -31.66
N SER A 442 1.42 -28.00 -32.10
CA SER A 442 2.86 -27.87 -32.46
C SER A 442 3.07 -26.75 -33.48
N SER A 443 3.80 -25.68 -33.10
CA SER A 443 4.87 -25.01 -33.87
C SER A 443 5.18 -23.65 -33.25
N GLN A 444 6.44 -23.48 -32.85
CA GLN A 444 7.01 -22.30 -32.18
C GLN A 444 7.04 -21.07 -33.08
N THR A 445 6.71 -19.88 -32.54
CA THR A 445 7.67 -18.75 -32.36
C THR A 445 6.98 -17.49 -31.78
N SER A 446 7.62 -16.92 -30.75
CA SER A 446 7.50 -15.55 -30.22
C SER A 446 6.20 -15.09 -29.50
N LYS A 447 6.26 -14.98 -28.16
CA LYS A 447 6.05 -13.75 -27.36
C LYS A 447 5.90 -14.06 -25.86
N SER A 448 6.77 -13.45 -25.06
CA SER A 448 6.99 -13.64 -23.61
C SER A 448 5.87 -13.08 -22.68
N GLY A 449 4.62 -12.97 -23.14
CA GLY A 449 3.51 -12.42 -22.34
C GLY A 449 2.45 -13.43 -21.89
N GLY A 450 2.47 -14.67 -22.42
CA GLY A 450 1.38 -15.64 -22.22
C GLY A 450 1.58 -16.66 -21.09
N LEU A 451 2.77 -16.76 -20.50
CA LEU A 451 3.07 -17.80 -19.50
C LEU A 451 2.47 -17.50 -18.13
N GLU A 452 2.40 -16.23 -17.71
CA GLU A 452 1.82 -15.84 -16.43
C GLU A 452 0.29 -16.00 -16.43
N HIS A 453 -0.37 -15.59 -17.53
CA HIS A 453 -1.82 -15.72 -17.65
C HIS A 453 -2.29 -17.18 -17.67
N ASN A 454 -1.54 -18.07 -18.33
CA ASN A 454 -1.88 -19.49 -18.39
C ASN A 454 -1.70 -20.17 -17.01
N HIS A 455 -0.70 -19.76 -16.24
CA HIS A 455 -0.47 -20.26 -14.89
C HIS A 455 -1.56 -19.80 -13.90
N GLU A 456 -2.13 -18.61 -14.13
CA GLU A 456 -3.19 -18.03 -13.31
C GLU A 456 -4.56 -18.69 -13.62
N LEU A 457 -4.88 -18.89 -14.89
CA LEU A 457 -6.05 -19.66 -15.36
C LEU A 457 -6.02 -21.11 -14.86
N GLN A 458 -4.85 -21.74 -14.81
CA GLN A 458 -4.70 -23.11 -14.34
C GLN A 458 -4.97 -23.24 -12.83
N LYS A 459 -4.57 -22.22 -12.06
CA LYS A 459 -4.84 -22.11 -10.62
C LYS A 459 -6.32 -21.83 -10.33
N GLU A 460 -6.96 -21.02 -11.17
CA GLU A 460 -8.38 -20.72 -11.10
C GLU A 460 -9.23 -21.96 -11.43
N LEU A 461 -8.83 -22.75 -12.42
CA LEU A 461 -9.44 -24.04 -12.75
C LEU A 461 -9.32 -25.08 -11.61
N GLU A 462 -8.19 -25.12 -10.89
CA GLU A 462 -8.04 -26.00 -9.72
C GLU A 462 -8.94 -25.58 -8.56
N MET A 463 -9.07 -24.27 -8.30
CA MET A 463 -10.03 -23.77 -7.29
C MET A 463 -11.47 -24.10 -7.65
N LEU A 464 -11.87 -23.84 -8.91
CA LEU A 464 -13.22 -24.16 -9.40
C LEU A 464 -13.52 -25.66 -9.31
N ARG A 465 -12.56 -26.54 -9.62
CA ARG A 465 -12.71 -28.00 -9.46
C ARG A 465 -12.91 -28.40 -8.00
N SER A 466 -12.14 -27.81 -7.08
CA SER A 466 -12.28 -28.09 -5.64
C SER A 466 -13.65 -27.64 -5.11
N GLN A 467 -14.11 -26.47 -5.55
CA GLN A 467 -15.42 -25.93 -5.18
C GLN A 467 -16.57 -26.79 -5.73
N MET A 468 -16.44 -27.28 -6.97
CA MET A 468 -17.42 -28.19 -7.58
C MET A 468 -17.49 -29.54 -6.84
N GLN A 469 -16.36 -30.07 -6.35
CA GLN A 469 -16.35 -31.28 -5.54
C GLN A 469 -17.04 -31.09 -4.18
N LEU A 470 -16.82 -29.94 -3.53
CA LEU A 470 -17.50 -29.61 -2.28
C LEU A 470 -19.01 -29.49 -2.47
N GLN A 471 -19.45 -28.78 -3.51
CA GLN A 471 -20.88 -28.63 -3.83
C GLN A 471 -21.53 -29.97 -4.21
N SER A 472 -20.83 -30.84 -4.94
CA SER A 472 -21.31 -32.19 -5.26
C SER A 472 -21.51 -33.04 -4.01
N ALA A 473 -20.57 -32.98 -3.06
CA ALA A 473 -20.70 -33.66 -1.77
C ALA A 473 -21.88 -33.15 -0.95
N GLU A 474 -22.13 -31.84 -0.98
CA GLU A 474 -23.26 -31.20 -0.29
C GLU A 474 -24.61 -31.57 -0.92
N ILE A 475 -24.70 -31.59 -2.26
CA ILE A 475 -25.89 -32.06 -2.98
C ILE A 475 -26.18 -33.52 -2.63
N THR A 476 -25.16 -34.37 -2.57
CA THR A 476 -25.31 -35.79 -2.22
C THR A 476 -25.82 -35.96 -0.78
N LYS A 477 -25.32 -35.13 0.15
CA LYS A 477 -25.79 -35.11 1.54
C LYS A 477 -27.25 -34.68 1.64
N LEU A 478 -27.64 -33.62 0.93
CA LEU A 478 -29.02 -33.14 0.88
C LEU A 478 -29.97 -34.16 0.23
N GLN A 479 -29.53 -34.87 -0.80
CA GLN A 479 -30.30 -35.96 -1.42
C GLN A 479 -30.54 -37.13 -0.44
N MET A 480 -29.54 -37.52 0.35
CA MET A 480 -29.71 -38.53 1.39
C MET A 480 -30.67 -38.07 2.50
N GLU A 481 -30.60 -36.81 2.90
CA GLU A 481 -31.49 -36.24 3.91
C GLU A 481 -32.94 -36.17 3.41
N ASN A 482 -33.12 -35.81 2.14
CA ASN A 482 -34.43 -35.79 1.49
C ASN A 482 -35.02 -37.21 1.34
N GLN A 483 -34.20 -38.22 1.02
CA GLN A 483 -34.64 -39.62 1.04
C GLN A 483 -35.06 -40.09 2.44
N LYS A 484 -34.32 -39.72 3.49
CA LYS A 484 -34.69 -40.05 4.88
C LYS A 484 -36.02 -39.40 5.28
N LEU A 485 -36.25 -38.15 4.86
CA LEU A 485 -37.50 -37.44 5.09
C LEU A 485 -38.67 -38.09 4.33
N GLN A 486 -38.48 -38.52 3.08
CA GLN A 486 -39.50 -39.25 2.32
C GLN A 486 -39.87 -40.59 2.95
N VAL A 487 -38.90 -41.32 3.52
CA VAL A 487 -39.16 -42.57 4.25
C VAL A 487 -39.93 -42.32 5.55
N MET A 488 -39.67 -41.20 6.25
CA MET A 488 -40.44 -40.81 7.45
C MET A 488 -41.88 -40.38 7.14
N VAL A 489 -42.14 -39.83 5.95
CA VAL A 489 -43.50 -39.42 5.52
C VAL A 489 -44.35 -40.63 5.10
N SER A 490 -43.75 -41.72 4.63
CA SER A 490 -44.47 -42.97 4.27
C SER A 490 -44.81 -43.89 5.46
N VAL A 491 -44.48 -43.51 6.70
CA VAL A 491 -44.74 -44.32 7.93
C VAL A 491 -45.81 -43.67 8.84
N LYS A 492 -46.53 -42.65 8.34
CA LYS A 492 -47.80 -42.18 8.89
C LYS A 492 -48.92 -42.52 7.93
#